data_AF-A0A3S7N903-F1
#
_entry.id   AF-A0A3S7N903-F1
#
_cell.length_a   1.000
_cell.length_b   1.000
_cell.length_c   1.000
_cell.angle_alpha   90.00
_cell.angle_beta   90.00
_cell.angle_gamma   90.00
#
_symmetry.space_group_name_H-M   'P 1'
#
loop_
_entity.id
_entity.type
_entity.pdbx_description
1 polymer ?
#
loop_
_entity_poly.entity_id
_entity_poly.type
_entity_poly.pdbx_seq_one_letter_code
_entity_poly.pdbx_strand_id
1 'polypeptide(L)'
;EHALLAYTLGVKQLIVAINKMDTTKWSEERYQEIIKETSNFIKKVGYNPKHVPFVPISGFNGDNMIEASSNCPWYKGWEKETKAKATGKTLLEAIDAI
;
A
#
# COMPACT_ATOMS: atom_id res chain seq x y z
N GLU A 1 14.71 6.78 -2.22
CA GLU A 1 15.99 6.39 -1.57
C GLU A 1 15.81 5.29 -0.54
N HIS A 2 14.91 5.44 0.45
CA HIS A 2 14.68 4.42 1.49
C HIS A 2 14.40 3.00 0.97
N ALA A 3 13.60 2.85 -0.08
CA ALA A 3 13.31 1.53 -0.66
C ALA A 3 14.57 0.85 -1.21
N LEU A 4 15.49 1.62 -1.82
CA LEU A 4 16.75 1.09 -2.32
C LEU A 4 17.63 0.58 -1.18
N LEU A 5 17.78 1.39 -0.13
CA LEU A 5 18.55 1.00 1.06
C LEU A 5 17.97 -0.27 1.71
N ALA A 6 16.65 -0.32 1.91
CA ALA A 6 15.98 -1.49 2.46
C ALA A 6 16.25 -2.76 1.63
N TYR A 7 16.17 -2.65 0.30
CA TYR A 7 16.43 -3.77 -0.59
C TYR A 7 17.89 -4.25 -0.51
N THR A 8 18.85 -3.31 -0.49
CA THR A 8 20.28 -3.65 -0.37
C THR A 8 20.63 -4.33 0.96
N LEU A 9 19.89 -4.02 2.03
CA LEU A 9 20.02 -4.64 3.34
C LEU A 9 19.30 -6.00 3.44
N GLY A 10 18.70 -6.48 2.35
CA GLY A 10 18.04 -7.79 2.29
C GLY A 10 16.56 -7.80 2.70
N VAL A 11 15.94 -6.63 2.92
CA VAL A 11 14.50 -6.53 3.21
C VAL A 11 13.70 -6.73 1.93
N LYS A 12 13.18 -7.93 1.72
CA LYS A 12 12.42 -8.33 0.51
C LYS A 12 10.92 -8.11 0.61
N GLN A 13 10.41 -7.86 1.82
CA GLN A 13 9.00 -7.63 2.11
C GLN A 13 8.76 -6.13 2.22
N LEU A 14 7.75 -5.61 1.53
CA LEU A 14 7.44 -4.18 1.51
C LEU A 14 5.92 -4.00 1.52
N ILE A 15 5.45 -3.05 2.32
CA ILE A 15 4.07 -2.53 2.31
C ILE A 15 4.15 -1.05 1.93
N VAL A 16 3.25 -0.58 1.08
CA VAL A 16 3.13 0.83 0.73
C VAL A 16 1.84 1.39 1.31
N ALA A 17 1.98 2.19 2.37
CA ALA A 17 0.88 2.97 2.93
C ALA A 17 0.82 4.36 2.27
N ILE A 18 -0.23 4.63 1.52
CA ILE A 18 -0.47 5.93 0.88
C ILE A 18 -1.21 6.81 1.88
N ASN A 19 -0.45 7.63 2.62
CA ASN A 19 -0.96 8.44 3.72
C ASN A 19 -1.52 9.80 3.24
N LYS A 20 -2.27 10.46 4.14
CA LYS A 20 -2.92 11.76 3.96
C LYS A 20 -3.98 11.79 2.86
N MET A 21 -4.67 10.67 2.63
CA MET A 21 -5.76 10.58 1.64
C MET A 21 -6.94 11.50 1.95
N ASP A 22 -7.10 11.89 3.21
CA ASP A 22 -8.07 12.91 3.64
C ASP A 22 -7.80 14.28 2.99
N THR A 23 -6.53 14.65 2.78
CA THR A 23 -6.15 15.93 2.15
C THR A 23 -6.43 15.97 0.65
N THR A 24 -6.58 14.79 0.02
CA THR A 24 -6.94 14.64 -1.39
C THR A 24 -8.41 14.24 -1.56
N LYS A 25 -9.23 14.42 -0.52
CA LYS A 25 -10.66 14.10 -0.49
C LYS A 25 -10.94 12.65 -0.91
N TRP A 26 -10.02 11.73 -0.60
CA TRP A 26 -10.13 10.32 -0.97
C TRP A 26 -10.33 10.08 -2.47
N SER A 27 -9.69 10.86 -3.34
CA SER A 27 -9.74 10.67 -4.80
C SER A 27 -9.13 9.32 -5.22
N GLU A 28 -9.92 8.53 -5.96
CA GLU A 28 -9.46 7.28 -6.57
C GLU A 28 -8.40 7.54 -7.63
N GLU A 29 -8.57 8.57 -8.45
CA GLU A 29 -7.63 8.92 -9.53
C GLU A 29 -6.25 9.22 -8.96
N ARG A 30 -6.19 10.02 -7.88
CA ARG A 30 -4.93 10.34 -7.21
C ARG A 30 -4.28 9.11 -6.59
N TYR A 31 -5.07 8.22 -6.00
CA TYR A 31 -4.57 6.96 -5.47
C TYR A 31 -3.97 6.07 -6.58
N GLN A 32 -4.67 5.92 -7.71
CA GLN A 32 -4.21 5.11 -8.84
C GLN A 32 -2.93 5.70 -9.50
N GLU A 33 -2.84 7.02 -9.60
CA GLU A 33 -1.64 7.72 -10.06
C GLU A 33 -0.44 7.39 -9.16
N ILE A 34 -0.61 7.52 -7.83
CA ILE A 34 0.45 7.22 -6.85
C ILE A 34 0.86 5.74 -6.92
N ILE A 35 -0.09 4.81 -7.06
CA ILE A 35 0.23 3.38 -7.23
C ILE A 35 1.09 3.18 -8.48
N LYS A 36 0.71 3.78 -9.61
CA LYS A 36 1.43 3.61 -10.87
C LYS A 36 2.87 4.10 -10.77
N GLU A 37 3.07 5.30 -10.22
CA GLU A 37 4.41 5.87 -10.04
C GLU A 37 5.25 5.06 -9.04
N THR A 38 4.65 4.70 -7.90
CA THR A 38 5.34 3.94 -6.86
C THR A 38 5.67 2.52 -7.31
N SER A 39 4.77 1.86 -8.03
CA SER A 39 5.00 0.53 -8.62
C SER A 39 6.17 0.55 -9.60
N ASN A 40 6.25 1.57 -10.46
CA ASN A 40 7.37 1.75 -11.37
C ASN A 40 8.68 1.99 -10.61
N PHE A 41 8.63 2.78 -9.53
CA PHE A 41 9.79 3.06 -8.69
C PHE A 41 10.31 1.81 -7.98
N ILE A 42 9.46 1.07 -7.26
CA ILE A 42 9.88 -0.13 -6.52
C ILE A 42 10.31 -1.28 -7.45
N LYS A 43 9.74 -1.36 -8.66
CA LYS A 43 10.18 -2.30 -9.70
C LYS A 43 11.61 -2.02 -10.16
N LYS A 44 11.99 -0.74 -10.31
CA LYS A 44 13.37 -0.35 -10.63
C LYS A 44 14.34 -0.67 -9.49
N VAL A 45 13.88 -0.59 -8.24
CA VAL A 45 14.67 -0.96 -7.06
C VAL A 45 14.92 -2.47 -6.98
N GLY A 46 13.97 -3.29 -7.44
CA GLY A 46 14.09 -4.76 -7.47
C GLY A 46 12.93 -5.50 -6.79
N TYR A 47 11.95 -4.79 -6.21
CA TYR A 47 10.74 -5.41 -5.67
C TYR A 47 9.79 -5.82 -6.80
N ASN A 48 9.00 -6.87 -6.57
CA ASN A 48 7.87 -7.20 -7.43
C ASN A 48 6.62 -6.45 -6.94
N PRO A 49 6.06 -5.48 -7.71
CA PRO A 49 4.89 -4.72 -7.27
C PRO A 49 3.67 -5.60 -6.95
N LYS A 50 3.54 -6.77 -7.58
CA LYS A 50 2.45 -7.73 -7.30
C LYS A 50 2.50 -8.32 -5.90
N HIS A 51 3.66 -8.30 -5.24
CA HIS A 51 3.85 -8.83 -3.89
C HIS A 51 3.65 -7.75 -2.82
N VAL A 52 3.45 -6.50 -3.23
CA VAL A 52 3.44 -5.33 -2.36
C VAL A 52 2.00 -4.83 -2.23
N PRO A 53 1.40 -4.90 -1.03
CA PRO A 53 0.09 -4.31 -0.80
C PRO A 53 0.18 -2.78 -0.77
N PHE A 54 -0.79 -2.14 -1.42
CA PHE A 54 -0.99 -0.70 -1.43
C PHE A 54 -2.24 -0.36 -0.62
N VAL A 55 -2.08 0.40 0.46
CA VAL A 55 -3.16 0.73 1.39
C VAL A 55 -3.34 2.24 1.46
N PRO A 56 -4.49 2.81 1.02
CA PRO A 56 -4.79 4.21 1.22
C PRO A 56 -5.18 4.43 2.69
N ILE A 57 -4.46 5.28 3.41
CA ILE A 57 -4.69 5.52 4.83
C ILE A 57 -4.80 7.02 5.14
N SER A 58 -5.40 7.33 6.29
CA SER A 58 -5.16 8.58 6.99
C SER A 58 -4.65 8.28 8.39
N GLY A 59 -3.35 8.48 8.61
CA GLY A 59 -2.76 8.28 9.94
C GLY A 59 -3.28 9.28 10.99
N PHE A 60 -3.85 10.41 10.57
CA PHE A 60 -4.40 11.42 11.48
C PHE A 60 -5.82 11.06 11.93
N ASN A 61 -6.67 10.61 11.00
CA ASN A 61 -8.06 10.24 11.29
C ASN A 61 -8.24 8.75 11.65
N GLY A 62 -7.20 7.92 11.45
CA GLY A 62 -7.23 6.48 11.72
C GLY A 62 -7.79 5.63 10.57
N ASP A 63 -8.17 6.23 9.44
CA ASP A 63 -8.78 5.53 8.31
C ASP A 63 -7.86 4.44 7.74
N ASN A 64 -8.41 3.22 7.56
CA ASN A 64 -7.71 2.03 7.04
C ASN A 64 -6.45 1.64 7.84
N MET A 65 -6.27 2.14 9.07
CA MET A 65 -5.17 1.73 9.94
C MET A 65 -5.45 0.37 10.58
N ILE A 66 -6.56 0.28 11.31
CA ILE A 66 -7.02 -0.92 12.03
C ILE A 66 -8.39 -1.36 11.50
N GLU A 67 -9.26 -0.38 11.20
CA GLU A 67 -10.61 -0.60 10.68
C GLU A 67 -10.75 0.00 9.28
N ALA A 68 -11.61 -0.60 8.47
CA ALA A 68 -11.86 -0.11 7.11
C ALA A 68 -12.63 1.22 7.13
N SER A 69 -12.17 2.17 6.31
CA SER A 69 -12.79 3.48 6.19
C SER A 69 -14.04 3.46 5.31
N SER A 70 -15.06 4.21 5.71
CA SER A 70 -16.22 4.52 4.86
C SER A 70 -15.96 5.65 3.85
N ASN A 71 -14.84 6.36 3.97
CA ASN A 71 -14.54 7.54 3.14
C ASN A 71 -14.06 7.19 1.72
N CYS A 72 -13.67 5.93 1.48
CA CYS A 72 -13.20 5.45 0.19
C CYS A 72 -14.00 4.21 -0.28
N PRO A 73 -15.28 4.36 -0.68
CA PRO A 73 -16.11 3.23 -1.11
C PRO A 73 -15.59 2.53 -2.38
N TRP A 74 -14.78 3.23 -3.19
CA TRP A 74 -14.10 2.69 -4.37
C TRP A 74 -12.98 1.70 -4.00
N TYR A 75 -12.42 1.79 -2.79
CA TYR A 75 -11.33 0.93 -2.37
C TYR A 75 -11.84 -0.44 -1.94
N LYS A 76 -11.56 -1.46 -2.76
CA LYS A 76 -11.99 -2.84 -2.53
C LYS A 76 -11.06 -3.64 -1.62
N GLY A 77 -9.92 -3.06 -1.26
CA GLY A 77 -8.84 -3.73 -0.54
C GLY A 77 -7.56 -3.83 -1.35
N TRP A 78 -6.48 -4.15 -0.66
CA TRP A 78 -5.19 -4.48 -1.26
C TRP A 78 -5.16 -5.96 -1.62
N GLU A 79 -4.31 -6.29 -2.58
CA GLU A 79 -4.03 -7.65 -2.99
C GLU A 79 -2.52 -7.83 -3.05
N LYS A 80 -2.03 -8.98 -2.60
CA LYS A 80 -0.66 -9.41 -2.85
C LYS A 80 -0.63 -10.86 -3.31
N GLU A 81 0.13 -11.10 -4.37
CA GLU A 81 0.38 -12.42 -4.94
C GLU A 81 1.75 -12.89 -4.47
N THR A 82 1.83 -13.91 -3.60
CA THR A 82 3.11 -14.57 -3.29
C THR A 82 3.01 -16.04 -3.69
N LYS A 83 3.36 -16.98 -2.79
CA LYS A 83 3.00 -18.40 -2.97
C LYS A 83 1.50 -18.63 -2.85
N ALA A 84 0.82 -17.78 -2.08
CA ALA A 84 -0.63 -17.70 -1.96
C ALA A 84 -1.07 -16.25 -2.20
N LYS A 85 -2.28 -16.09 -2.74
CA LYS A 85 -2.93 -14.79 -2.90
C LYS A 85 -3.53 -14.38 -1.55
N ALA A 86 -3.16 -13.21 -1.05
CA ALA A 86 -3.71 -12.62 0.16
C ALA A 86 -4.35 -11.28 -0.16
N THR A 87 -5.44 -10.97 0.53
CA THR A 87 -6.20 -9.73 0.36
C THR A 87 -6.60 -9.20 1.73
N GLY A 88 -6.72 -7.88 1.86
CA GLY A 88 -7.21 -7.22 3.06
C GLY A 88 -7.61 -5.79 2.75
N LYS A 89 -8.04 -5.04 3.76
CA LYS A 89 -8.44 -3.63 3.59
C LYS A 89 -7.60 -2.67 4.42
N THR A 90 -7.04 -3.13 5.52
CA THR A 90 -6.39 -2.26 6.50
C THR A 90 -4.88 -2.45 6.49
N LEU A 91 -4.16 -1.50 7.08
CA LEU A 91 -2.73 -1.57 7.26
C LEU A 91 -2.36 -2.67 8.26
N LEU A 92 -3.15 -2.87 9.31
CA LEU A 92 -2.96 -3.97 10.25
C LEU A 92 -3.02 -5.33 9.55
N GLU A 93 -4.05 -5.58 8.73
CA GLU A 93 -4.15 -6.82 7.96
C GLU A 93 -2.97 -6.99 6.99
N ALA A 94 -2.44 -5.90 6.43
CA ALA A 94 -1.28 -5.96 5.54
C ALA A 94 -0.02 -6.39 6.29
N ILE A 95 0.17 -5.91 7.53
CA ILE A 95 1.27 -6.28 8.42
C ILE A 95 1.13 -7.75 8.85
N ASP A 96 -0.06 -8.18 9.26
CA ASP A 96 -0.34 -9.57 9.66
C ASP A 96 -0.11 -10.57 8.52
N ALA A 97 -0.21 -10.10 7.27
CA ALA A 97 -0.02 -10.93 6.10
C ALA A 97 1.45 -11.09 5.68
N ILE A 98 2.41 -10.30 6.19
CA ILE A 98 3.85 -10.33 5.81
C ILE A 98 4.49 -11.72 5.98
#